data_AF-A0A9W6T7S5-F1
#
_entry.id   AF-A0A9W6T7S5-F1
#
_cell.length_a   1.000
_cell.length_b   1.000
_cell.length_c   1.000
_cell.angle_alpha   90.00
_cell.angle_beta   90.00
_cell.angle_gamma   90.00
#
_symmetry.space_group_name_H-M   'P 1'
#
loop_
_entity.id
_entity.type
_entity.pdbx_description
1 polymer ?
#
loop_
_entity_poly.entity_id
_entity_poly.type
_entity_poly.pdbx_seq_one_letter_code
_entity_poly.pdbx_strand_id
1 'polypeptide(L)'
;MDCQILINWIPDYVPSNEITSSKLKELYGFFKDKKIILGLGTGKLSPKDCIKYNIVPNHDYSVLNIEENTDTLLGYELTVKNPWLNNGERIFKISEFELFQVLYVSWNPKIFKTKTQKNFIIPKNQTKIQNRGVSKCQQYSFTNPLNQPITVWCLSEEFLKPNQVSKSRTSAAIEGDSSNDDIDDTNKSKNKMEILWYYTDHKFEKAFNSDYYQLYKKKVSDGSRFILSKLEIAAKSNVLAVIKSENSKPITNSLTYFHDLDCALEVEKAKPRYQFFKEVSDEWNLNNSGGNWTYSTFIKNPQFLLTVFNKDTEDNFTSNPVGIQLSLNTNEHVKANLLAFEQETLKFSFITQFNPKSLVPGISLKFEDGQIFHPNAVVSTNKRYIIVASTYNPKVLSPFEISVNSPNNFTISKISTSLGLYQKSLTLQWANSNSKCVRMEIPRRSTLAINVIAQNSESQKDGYRPSIRASLYRMEREVYDMSFTNDLNSITPIVINEKFDNSVSGIFVGGNDFEVNSGVYFLQVDRFETGTGNFSVEVGSTYPITVS
;
A
#
# COMPACT_ATOMS: atom_id res chain seq x y z
N MET A 1 0.37 29.32 -18.79
CA MET A 1 -0.72 28.41 -18.36
C MET A 1 -1.99 28.58 -19.20
N ASP A 2 -2.35 29.81 -19.59
CA ASP A 2 -3.62 30.07 -20.31
C ASP A 2 -3.67 29.57 -21.75
N CYS A 3 -2.53 29.43 -22.44
CA CYS A 3 -2.50 28.97 -23.83
C CYS A 3 -3.09 27.55 -24.02
N GLN A 4 -2.89 26.63 -23.09
CA GLN A 4 -3.49 25.29 -23.21
C GLN A 4 -5.02 25.34 -23.12
N ILE A 5 -5.58 26.26 -22.33
CA ILE A 5 -7.03 26.42 -22.19
C ILE A 5 -7.61 27.14 -23.42
N LEU A 6 -6.91 28.16 -23.92
CA LEU A 6 -7.39 29.03 -24.99
C LEU A 6 -7.21 28.43 -26.38
N ILE A 7 -6.07 27.77 -26.63
CA ILE A 7 -5.67 27.29 -27.96
C ILE A 7 -5.24 25.81 -27.99
N ASN A 8 -5.29 25.09 -26.86
CA ASN A 8 -4.94 23.66 -26.75
C ASN A 8 -3.48 23.34 -27.14
N TRP A 9 -2.57 24.29 -26.85
CA TRP A 9 -1.13 24.14 -27.05
C TRP A 9 -0.43 23.60 -25.81
N ILE A 10 0.43 22.60 -26.01
CA ILE A 10 1.04 21.78 -24.97
C ILE A 10 1.91 22.68 -24.07
N PRO A 11 1.58 22.82 -22.77
CA PRO A 11 2.35 23.66 -21.87
C PRO A 11 3.61 22.93 -21.38
N ASP A 12 4.72 23.65 -21.35
CA ASP A 12 6.02 23.20 -20.87
C ASP A 12 6.67 24.32 -20.07
N TYR A 13 7.40 23.95 -19.02
CA TYR A 13 7.97 24.86 -18.04
C TYR A 13 9.46 24.57 -17.94
N VAL A 14 10.28 25.53 -18.36
CA VAL A 14 11.74 25.43 -18.32
C VAL A 14 12.25 26.35 -17.22
N PRO A 15 12.73 25.81 -16.09
CA PRO A 15 13.37 26.60 -15.04
C PRO A 15 14.54 27.41 -15.59
N SER A 16 14.79 28.60 -15.05
CA SER A 16 15.82 29.49 -15.59
C SER A 16 17.23 28.90 -15.56
N ASN A 17 17.54 28.06 -14.57
CA ASN A 17 18.81 27.33 -14.48
C ASN A 17 18.98 26.22 -15.55
N GLU A 18 17.91 25.84 -16.26
CA GLU A 18 17.96 24.90 -17.38
C GLU A 18 18.06 25.62 -18.75
N ILE A 19 18.00 26.95 -18.77
CA ILE A 19 18.11 27.75 -20.00
C ILE A 19 19.60 27.84 -20.39
N THR A 20 19.96 27.17 -21.48
CA THR A 20 21.30 27.16 -22.06
C THR A 20 21.27 27.68 -23.49
N SER A 21 22.44 28.05 -24.06
CA SER A 21 22.54 28.45 -25.48
C SER A 21 22.01 27.37 -26.43
N SER A 22 22.27 26.09 -26.12
CA SER A 22 21.73 24.97 -26.91
C SER A 22 20.21 24.91 -26.84
N LYS A 23 19.62 25.13 -25.65
CA LYS A 23 18.18 25.15 -25.46
C LYS A 23 17.51 26.31 -26.19
N LEU A 24 18.10 27.51 -26.11
CA LEU A 24 17.60 28.68 -26.83
C LEU A 24 17.71 28.51 -28.34
N LYS A 25 18.79 27.91 -28.84
CA LYS A 25 18.92 27.57 -30.26
C LYS A 25 17.84 26.61 -30.74
N GLU A 26 17.53 25.57 -29.96
CA GLU A 26 16.41 24.66 -30.23
C GLU A 26 15.08 25.43 -30.31
N LEU A 27 14.76 26.21 -29.27
CA LEU A 27 13.52 26.97 -29.20
C LEU A 27 13.42 28.03 -30.29
N TYR A 28 14.52 28.67 -30.67
CA TYR A 28 14.57 29.68 -31.73
C TYR A 28 14.11 29.13 -33.07
N GLY A 29 14.56 27.91 -33.43
CA GLY A 29 14.11 27.23 -34.65
C GLY A 29 12.59 27.03 -34.66
N PHE A 30 12.03 26.51 -33.57
CA PHE A 30 10.59 26.32 -33.45
C PHE A 30 9.80 27.64 -33.39
N PHE A 31 10.39 28.69 -32.80
CA PHE A 31 9.77 30.02 -32.71
C PHE A 31 9.66 30.67 -34.09
N LYS A 32 10.74 30.62 -34.90
CA LYS A 32 10.74 31.09 -36.29
C LYS A 32 9.66 30.38 -37.14
N ASP A 33 9.51 29.08 -36.93
CA ASP A 33 8.50 28.27 -37.61
C ASP A 33 7.07 28.48 -37.09
N LYS A 34 6.86 29.36 -36.10
CA LYS A 34 5.56 29.60 -35.44
C LYS A 34 4.97 28.31 -34.82
N LYS A 35 5.84 27.39 -34.41
CA LYS A 35 5.49 26.13 -33.75
C LYS A 35 5.44 26.23 -32.23
N ILE A 36 5.98 27.30 -31.65
CA ILE A 36 5.90 27.58 -30.21
C ILE A 36 5.53 29.04 -29.93
N ILE A 37 4.97 29.26 -28.75
CA ILE A 37 4.83 30.58 -28.12
C ILE A 37 5.65 30.56 -26.84
N LEU A 38 6.37 31.64 -26.59
CA LEU A 38 7.25 31.78 -25.43
C LEU A 38 6.74 32.88 -24.49
N GLY A 39 6.90 32.64 -23.20
CA GLY A 39 6.69 33.64 -22.15
C GLY A 39 7.75 33.50 -21.07
N LEU A 40 8.01 34.57 -20.34
CA LEU A 40 8.98 34.60 -19.25
C LEU A 40 8.27 34.98 -17.95
N GLY A 41 8.53 34.26 -16.86
CA GLY A 41 7.99 34.55 -15.54
C GLY A 41 9.09 35.03 -14.59
N THR A 42 8.90 36.20 -13.98
CA THR A 42 9.78 36.70 -12.92
C THR A 42 9.37 36.16 -11.56
N GLY A 43 10.36 36.00 -10.68
CA GLY A 43 10.13 35.67 -9.28
C GLY A 43 10.08 36.91 -8.38
N LYS A 44 10.49 36.71 -7.13
CA LYS A 44 10.86 37.82 -6.25
C LYS A 44 12.11 38.50 -6.82
N LEU A 45 12.04 39.81 -7.03
CA LEU A 45 13.14 40.63 -7.53
C LEU A 45 13.43 41.77 -6.54
N SER A 46 14.68 42.22 -6.50
CA SER A 46 15.03 43.38 -5.71
C SER A 46 14.50 44.67 -6.36
N PRO A 47 14.14 45.70 -5.60
CA PRO A 47 13.73 46.99 -6.19
C PRO A 47 14.76 47.59 -7.14
N LYS A 48 16.06 47.31 -6.91
CA LYS A 48 17.15 47.77 -7.78
C LYS A 48 17.10 47.10 -9.15
N ASP A 49 16.88 45.79 -9.20
CA ASP A 49 16.78 45.05 -10.47
C ASP A 49 15.52 45.45 -11.24
N CYS A 50 14.41 45.65 -10.54
CA CYS A 50 13.17 46.11 -11.14
C CYS A 50 13.35 47.45 -11.87
N ILE A 51 14.02 48.42 -11.23
CA ILE A 51 14.30 49.73 -11.81
C ILE A 51 15.32 49.61 -12.95
N LYS A 52 16.41 48.85 -12.75
CA LYS A 52 17.50 48.73 -13.73
C LYS A 52 17.05 48.09 -15.03
N TYR A 53 16.25 47.03 -14.95
CA TYR A 53 15.84 46.24 -16.12
C TYR A 53 14.39 46.49 -16.55
N ASN A 54 13.72 47.46 -15.92
CA ASN A 54 12.32 47.81 -16.18
C ASN A 54 11.35 46.61 -16.09
N ILE A 55 11.58 45.73 -15.11
CA ILE A 55 10.79 44.54 -14.84
C ILE A 55 10.06 44.64 -13.50
N VAL A 56 8.89 44.03 -13.45
CA VAL A 56 8.02 43.85 -12.28
C VAL A 56 8.24 42.45 -11.70
N PRO A 57 8.31 42.30 -10.36
CA PRO A 57 8.40 41.00 -9.69
C PRO A 57 7.11 40.20 -9.78
N ASN A 58 7.21 38.87 -9.71
CA ASN A 58 6.09 37.91 -9.75
C ASN A 58 5.15 38.14 -10.94
N HIS A 59 5.72 38.34 -12.12
CA HIS A 59 5.02 38.79 -13.30
C HIS A 59 5.39 38.01 -14.57
N ASP A 60 4.43 37.81 -15.48
CA ASP A 60 4.63 37.12 -16.75
C ASP A 60 4.76 38.09 -17.95
N TYR A 61 5.71 37.81 -18.84
CA TYR A 61 6.02 38.60 -20.04
C TYR A 61 5.83 37.75 -21.28
N SER A 62 5.31 38.34 -22.35
CA SER A 62 5.22 37.68 -23.65
C SER A 62 6.47 37.94 -24.46
N VAL A 63 7.06 36.90 -25.04
CA VAL A 63 8.21 37.04 -25.95
C VAL A 63 7.67 37.33 -27.36
N LEU A 64 8.07 38.47 -27.92
CA LEU A 64 7.65 38.93 -29.25
C LEU A 64 8.65 38.55 -30.34
N ASN A 65 9.95 38.56 -30.03
CA ASN A 65 11.00 38.21 -30.96
C ASN A 65 12.21 37.59 -30.23
N ILE A 66 12.99 36.79 -30.96
CA ILE A 66 14.28 36.25 -30.53
C ILE A 66 15.30 36.59 -31.61
N GLU A 67 16.44 37.16 -31.21
CA GLU A 67 17.53 37.53 -32.11
C GLU A 67 18.82 36.84 -31.66
N GLU A 68 19.63 36.39 -32.61
CA GLU A 68 21.00 35.91 -32.30
C GLU A 68 21.88 37.12 -31.98
N ASN A 69 22.55 37.07 -30.84
CA ASN A 69 23.45 38.14 -30.40
C ASN A 69 24.67 37.51 -29.71
N THR A 70 25.79 37.49 -30.44
CA THR A 70 27.07 36.89 -30.00
C THR A 70 27.69 37.59 -28.80
N ASP A 71 27.29 38.83 -28.51
CA ASP A 71 27.83 39.61 -27.39
C ASP A 71 27.16 39.25 -26.06
N THR A 72 26.08 38.46 -26.09
CA THR A 72 25.36 38.00 -24.90
C THR A 72 25.90 36.65 -24.44
N LEU A 73 25.81 36.38 -23.13
CA LEU A 73 26.29 35.13 -22.52
C LEU A 73 25.71 33.88 -23.17
N LEU A 74 24.43 33.90 -23.53
CA LEU A 74 23.75 32.75 -24.12
C LEU A 74 23.67 32.80 -25.66
N GLY A 75 24.17 33.86 -26.30
CA GLY A 75 24.14 34.02 -27.75
C GLY A 75 22.79 34.49 -28.33
N TYR A 76 21.84 34.87 -27.48
CA TYR A 76 20.49 35.24 -27.87
C TYR A 76 19.94 36.40 -27.03
N GLU A 77 19.18 37.28 -27.66
CA GLU A 77 18.46 38.40 -27.04
C GLU A 77 16.96 38.30 -27.33
N LEU A 78 16.13 38.50 -26.31
CA LEU A 78 14.68 38.38 -26.41
C LEU A 78 14.04 39.76 -26.37
N THR A 79 13.18 40.04 -27.34
CA THR A 79 12.28 41.20 -27.27
C THR A 79 11.01 40.78 -26.54
N VAL A 80 10.76 41.37 -25.37
CA VAL A 80 9.63 41.03 -24.50
C VAL A 80 8.66 42.19 -24.38
N LYS A 81 7.40 41.87 -24.10
CA LYS A 81 6.35 42.86 -23.82
C LYS A 81 5.87 42.74 -22.38
N ASN A 82 5.92 43.86 -21.66
CA ASN A 82 5.28 44.01 -20.35
C ASN A 82 3.80 44.40 -20.54
N PRO A 83 2.84 43.57 -20.11
CA PRO A 83 1.43 43.87 -20.30
C PRO A 83 0.87 44.94 -19.34
N TRP A 84 1.56 45.27 -18.23
CA TRP A 84 1.01 46.10 -17.13
C TRP A 84 1.46 47.56 -17.13
N LEU A 85 2.47 47.91 -17.92
CA LEU A 85 2.88 49.30 -18.06
C LEU A 85 1.88 50.01 -18.98
N ASN A 86 1.12 50.97 -18.46
CA ASN A 86 0.11 51.67 -19.27
C ASN A 86 0.69 52.79 -20.14
N ASN A 87 1.75 53.47 -19.67
CA ASN A 87 2.42 54.60 -20.35
C ASN A 87 3.94 54.41 -20.29
N GLY A 88 4.60 54.14 -21.43
CA GLY A 88 6.05 53.93 -21.57
C GLY A 88 6.44 52.93 -22.69
N GLU A 89 7.75 52.69 -22.89
CA GLU A 89 8.29 51.61 -23.75
C GLU A 89 7.95 50.23 -23.14
N ARG A 90 6.76 49.73 -23.48
CA ARG A 90 6.28 48.39 -23.03
C ARG A 90 7.10 47.23 -23.58
N ILE A 91 7.88 47.50 -24.62
CA ILE A 91 8.66 46.52 -25.35
C ILE A 91 10.13 46.85 -25.11
N PHE A 92 10.88 45.87 -24.63
CA PHE A 92 12.31 46.02 -24.37
C PHE A 92 13.02 44.70 -24.61
N LYS A 93 14.34 44.78 -24.71
CA LYS A 93 15.23 43.65 -25.00
C LYS A 93 15.85 43.13 -23.71
N ILE A 94 16.05 41.82 -23.63
CA ILE A 94 16.61 41.14 -22.47
C ILE A 94 17.60 40.08 -22.94
N SER A 95 18.77 40.07 -22.30
CA SER A 95 19.77 39.01 -22.38
C SER A 95 20.02 38.32 -21.04
N GLU A 96 19.55 38.90 -19.93
CA GLU A 96 19.80 38.45 -18.56
C GLU A 96 18.72 37.49 -18.08
N PHE A 97 18.75 36.24 -18.57
CA PHE A 97 17.77 35.22 -18.21
C PHE A 97 17.74 34.85 -16.71
N GLU A 98 18.81 35.14 -15.98
CA GLU A 98 18.90 34.91 -14.53
C GLU A 98 17.89 35.74 -13.72
N LEU A 99 17.37 36.83 -14.30
CA LEU A 99 16.31 37.64 -13.70
C LEU A 99 14.95 36.93 -13.69
N PHE A 100 14.82 35.84 -14.44
CA PHE A 100 13.59 35.08 -14.57
C PHE A 100 13.69 33.78 -13.77
N GLN A 101 12.54 33.28 -13.32
CA GLN A 101 12.45 31.98 -12.67
C GLN A 101 12.12 30.88 -13.68
N VAL A 102 11.34 31.21 -14.71
CA VAL A 102 10.80 30.23 -15.65
C VAL A 102 10.62 30.82 -17.04
N LEU A 103 10.94 30.02 -18.04
CA LEU A 103 10.55 30.20 -19.43
C LEU A 103 9.38 29.26 -19.72
N TYR A 104 8.20 29.84 -19.96
CA TYR A 104 7.03 29.11 -20.40
C TYR A 104 7.13 28.85 -21.90
N VAL A 105 6.96 27.59 -22.30
CA VAL A 105 6.89 27.20 -23.70
C VAL A 105 5.52 26.58 -23.94
N SER A 106 4.78 27.12 -24.90
CA SER A 106 3.53 26.49 -25.39
C SER A 106 3.83 25.90 -26.76
N TRP A 107 3.74 24.58 -26.89
CA TRP A 107 4.04 23.87 -28.13
C TRP A 107 2.78 23.61 -28.94
N ASN A 108 2.81 23.93 -30.23
CA ASN A 108 1.74 23.59 -31.15
C ASN A 108 1.65 22.07 -31.28
N PRO A 109 0.53 21.41 -30.94
CA PRO A 109 0.42 19.96 -31.01
C PRO A 109 0.57 19.40 -32.44
N LYS A 110 0.43 20.25 -33.47
CA LYS A 110 0.65 19.89 -34.88
C LYS A 110 2.11 19.59 -35.23
N ILE A 111 3.05 19.81 -34.31
CA ILE A 111 4.42 19.30 -34.50
C ILE A 111 4.47 17.77 -34.46
N PHE A 112 3.44 17.12 -33.88
CA PHE A 112 3.33 15.68 -33.82
C PHE A 112 2.36 15.14 -34.87
N LYS A 113 2.68 13.98 -35.46
CA LYS A 113 1.76 13.27 -36.36
C LYS A 113 0.52 12.75 -35.63
N THR A 114 0.70 12.22 -34.41
CA THR A 114 -0.36 11.55 -33.66
C THR A 114 -0.58 12.18 -32.30
N LYS A 115 -1.85 12.35 -31.93
CA LYS A 115 -2.33 12.77 -30.61
C LYS A 115 -3.41 11.81 -30.14
N THR A 116 -3.24 11.22 -28.96
CA THR A 116 -4.27 10.38 -28.32
C THR A 116 -4.51 10.84 -26.89
N GLN A 117 -5.76 10.76 -26.42
CA GLN A 117 -6.15 11.15 -25.06
C GLN A 117 -6.93 10.02 -24.37
N LYS A 118 -6.61 9.77 -23.11
CA LYS A 118 -7.34 8.86 -22.22
C LYS A 118 -7.85 9.68 -21.03
N ASN A 119 -9.17 9.67 -20.81
CA ASN A 119 -9.80 10.32 -19.66
C ASN A 119 -10.07 9.30 -18.56
N PHE A 120 -9.85 9.69 -17.31
CA PHE A 120 -10.09 8.82 -16.17
C PHE A 120 -10.41 9.64 -14.92
N ILE A 121 -10.96 8.96 -13.92
CA ILE A 121 -11.27 9.56 -12.62
C ILE A 121 -10.30 8.98 -11.60
N ILE A 122 -9.62 9.85 -10.88
CA ILE A 122 -8.96 9.48 -9.63
C ILE A 122 -10.06 9.57 -8.56
N PRO A 123 -10.54 8.43 -8.02
CA PRO A 123 -11.55 8.45 -6.99
C PRO A 123 -11.02 9.20 -5.77
N LYS A 124 -11.93 9.72 -4.93
CA LYS A 124 -11.54 10.24 -3.62
C LYS A 124 -10.79 9.13 -2.88
N ASN A 125 -9.79 9.49 -2.08
CA ASN A 125 -9.29 8.65 -0.98
C ASN A 125 -10.43 8.41 0.03
N GLN A 126 -11.42 7.59 -0.35
CA GLN A 126 -12.50 7.07 0.46
C GLN A 126 -12.18 5.67 0.99
N THR A 127 -11.03 5.10 0.59
CA THR A 127 -10.52 3.92 1.24
C THR A 127 -10.26 4.28 2.71
N LYS A 128 -10.77 3.47 3.65
CA LYS A 128 -10.39 3.58 5.06
C LYS A 128 -8.86 3.54 5.22
N ILE A 129 -8.19 2.89 4.25
CA ILE A 129 -6.74 2.80 4.11
C ILE A 129 -6.18 4.07 3.46
N GLN A 130 -5.39 4.81 4.24
CA GLN A 130 -4.63 5.97 3.79
C GLN A 130 -3.16 5.58 3.66
N ASN A 131 -2.71 5.26 2.45
CA ASN A 131 -1.29 5.01 2.17
C ASN A 131 -0.86 5.60 0.83
N ARG A 132 0.46 5.79 0.68
CA ARG A 132 1.08 6.31 -0.55
C ARG A 132 1.45 5.20 -1.55
N GLY A 133 0.91 4.00 -1.34
CA GLY A 133 1.13 2.83 -2.19
C GLY A 133 0.69 3.10 -3.63
N VAL A 134 1.36 2.46 -4.59
CA VAL A 134 1.07 2.66 -6.02
C VAL A 134 -0.09 1.80 -6.52
N SER A 135 -0.43 0.72 -5.79
CA SER A 135 -1.42 -0.29 -6.19
C SER A 135 -2.81 0.26 -6.49
N LYS A 136 -3.23 1.36 -5.85
CA LYS A 136 -4.55 1.98 -6.08
C LYS A 136 -4.50 3.21 -6.99
N CYS A 137 -3.30 3.64 -7.39
CA CYS A 137 -3.14 4.72 -8.35
C CYS A 137 -3.64 4.32 -9.74
N GLN A 138 -3.94 5.32 -10.58
CA GLN A 138 -4.21 5.06 -11.99
C GLN A 138 -2.88 4.76 -12.70
N GLN A 139 -2.86 3.66 -13.44
CA GLN A 139 -1.64 3.14 -14.06
C GLN A 139 -1.87 2.82 -15.54
N TYR A 140 -0.94 3.25 -16.39
CA TYR A 140 -0.94 3.01 -17.83
C TYR A 140 0.42 2.51 -18.29
N SER A 141 0.43 1.43 -19.06
CA SER A 141 1.65 0.87 -19.62
C SER A 141 1.78 1.31 -21.07
N PHE A 142 2.97 1.79 -21.40
CA PHE A 142 3.38 2.23 -22.72
C PHE A 142 4.40 1.23 -23.24
N THR A 143 4.12 0.63 -24.39
CA THR A 143 5.01 -0.33 -25.04
C THR A 143 5.54 0.26 -26.34
N ASN A 144 6.86 0.25 -26.52
CA ASN A 144 7.48 0.56 -27.79
C ASN A 144 7.53 -0.71 -28.66
N PRO A 145 6.74 -0.80 -29.75
CA PRO A 145 6.73 -1.98 -30.61
C PRO A 145 7.94 -2.04 -31.57
N LEU A 146 8.72 -0.97 -31.68
CA LEU A 146 9.77 -0.83 -32.69
C LEU A 146 11.13 -1.33 -32.18
N ASN A 147 12.01 -1.68 -33.13
CA ASN A 147 13.41 -2.06 -32.89
C ASN A 147 14.35 -0.84 -32.67
N GLN A 148 13.80 0.36 -32.50
CA GLN A 148 14.54 1.59 -32.28
C GLN A 148 13.89 2.39 -31.14
N PRO A 149 14.65 3.26 -30.44
CA PRO A 149 14.06 4.12 -29.42
C PRO A 149 13.02 5.07 -30.02
N ILE A 150 12.03 5.44 -29.22
CA ILE A 150 10.97 6.37 -29.60
C ILE A 150 10.84 7.51 -28.58
N THR A 151 10.52 8.69 -29.09
CA THR A 151 10.17 9.85 -28.27
C THR A 151 8.66 9.95 -28.13
N VAL A 152 8.17 10.01 -26.89
CA VAL A 152 6.75 10.17 -26.57
C VAL A 152 6.57 11.29 -25.57
N TRP A 153 5.71 12.26 -25.87
CA TRP A 153 5.36 13.33 -24.94
C TRP A 153 4.04 12.98 -24.27
N CYS A 154 4.02 13.00 -22.94
CA CYS A 154 2.84 12.67 -22.14
C CYS A 154 2.45 13.89 -21.29
N LEU A 155 1.30 14.48 -21.61
CA LEU A 155 0.68 15.57 -20.86
C LEU A 155 -0.42 14.99 -19.98
N SER A 156 -0.24 15.08 -18.66
CA SER A 156 -1.32 14.85 -17.71
C SER A 156 -1.98 16.17 -17.35
N GLU A 157 -3.31 16.17 -17.31
CA GLU A 157 -4.12 17.32 -16.94
C GLU A 157 -5.09 16.95 -15.81
N GLU A 158 -5.21 17.82 -14.82
CA GLU A 158 -6.29 17.85 -13.84
C GLU A 158 -7.40 18.80 -14.31
N PHE A 159 -8.64 18.32 -14.40
CA PHE A 159 -9.78 19.15 -14.83
C PHE A 159 -10.33 20.00 -13.68
N LEU A 160 -10.62 21.26 -14.00
CA LEU A 160 -11.30 22.18 -13.09
C LEU A 160 -12.72 21.69 -12.79
N LYS A 161 -13.13 21.79 -11.52
CA LYS A 161 -14.52 21.51 -11.15
C LYS A 161 -15.42 22.69 -11.54
N PRO A 162 -16.63 22.44 -12.06
CA PRO A 162 -17.57 23.51 -12.44
C PRO A 162 -17.79 24.56 -11.34
N ASN A 163 -17.78 24.15 -10.07
CA ASN A 163 -18.09 25.02 -8.92
C ASN A 163 -16.88 25.78 -8.34
N GLN A 164 -15.68 25.71 -8.93
CA GLN A 164 -14.53 26.53 -8.52
C GLN A 164 -14.34 27.80 -9.36
N VAL A 165 -15.15 28.00 -10.40
CA VAL A 165 -15.10 29.18 -11.27
C VAL A 165 -15.65 30.45 -10.58
N SER A 166 -16.40 30.31 -9.49
CA SER A 166 -17.08 31.43 -8.81
C SER A 166 -16.28 32.13 -7.71
N LYS A 167 -15.06 31.68 -7.37
CA LYS A 167 -14.25 32.32 -6.31
C LYS A 167 -12.95 32.99 -6.78
N SER A 168 -12.62 32.96 -8.07
CA SER A 168 -11.42 33.63 -8.61
C SER A 168 -11.69 34.99 -9.24
N ARG A 169 -12.89 35.57 -9.08
CA ARG A 169 -13.31 36.79 -9.80
C ARG A 169 -13.51 38.06 -8.95
N THR A 170 -13.16 38.06 -7.66
CA THR A 170 -13.28 39.29 -6.84
C THR A 170 -12.12 39.40 -5.86
N SER A 171 -10.94 39.80 -6.34
CA SER A 171 -9.90 40.39 -5.47
C SER A 171 -8.93 41.26 -6.27
N ALA A 172 -9.46 42.06 -7.19
CA ALA A 172 -8.71 43.11 -7.88
C ALA A 172 -9.62 44.33 -8.13
N ALA A 173 -10.21 44.85 -7.07
CA ALA A 173 -10.65 46.25 -6.93
C ALA A 173 -11.29 46.45 -5.55
N ILE A 174 -10.97 47.60 -4.95
CA ILE A 174 -11.58 48.24 -3.77
C ILE A 174 -10.91 47.89 -2.43
N GLU A 175 -10.05 48.81 -2.03
CA GLU A 175 -9.60 49.07 -0.66
C GLU A 175 -10.77 49.48 0.25
N GLY A 176 -10.65 49.14 1.53
CA GLY A 176 -11.43 49.72 2.64
C GLY A 176 -12.58 48.83 3.12
N ASP A 177 -12.34 47.98 4.12
CA ASP A 177 -12.67 48.33 5.50
C ASP A 177 -12.22 47.22 6.47
N SER A 178 -11.84 47.65 7.66
CA SER A 178 -11.33 46.86 8.77
C SER A 178 -12.38 45.91 9.37
N SER A 179 -12.06 44.62 9.47
CA SER A 179 -12.51 43.78 10.58
C SER A 179 -11.52 42.63 10.79
N ASN A 180 -11.08 42.51 12.03
CA ASN A 180 -10.15 41.51 12.52
C ASN A 180 -10.78 40.12 12.39
N ASP A 181 -10.11 39.23 11.66
CA ASP A 181 -10.07 37.80 11.98
C ASP A 181 -8.62 37.36 11.83
N ASP A 182 -7.98 37.16 12.99
CA ASP A 182 -6.62 36.67 13.12
C ASP A 182 -6.50 35.23 12.58
N ILE A 183 -5.49 35.06 11.71
CA ILE A 183 -4.56 33.92 11.66
C ILE A 183 -5.18 32.52 11.49
N ASP A 184 -5.20 32.04 10.24
CA ASP A 184 -4.59 30.74 9.89
C ASP A 184 -4.15 30.71 8.41
N ASP A 185 -3.00 31.33 8.13
CA ASP A 185 -2.37 31.33 6.81
C ASP A 185 -1.34 30.18 6.67
N THR A 186 -1.61 29.05 7.32
CA THR A 186 -0.75 27.86 7.29
C THR A 186 -1.53 26.58 7.01
N ASN A 187 -2.11 26.43 5.80
CA ASN A 187 -2.27 25.13 5.09
C ASN A 187 -3.11 25.23 3.80
N LYS A 188 -2.75 26.11 2.85
CA LYS A 188 -3.14 25.84 1.45
C LYS A 188 -2.24 24.73 0.91
N SER A 189 -2.60 23.47 1.17
CA SER A 189 -2.02 22.33 0.45
C SER A 189 -2.37 22.50 -1.04
N LYS A 190 -1.47 23.11 -1.81
CA LYS A 190 -1.56 23.07 -3.28
C LYS A 190 -1.64 21.58 -3.64
N ASN A 191 -2.74 21.17 -4.28
CA ASN A 191 -2.91 19.80 -4.76
C ASN A 191 -1.68 19.41 -5.57
N LYS A 192 -0.89 18.47 -5.06
CA LYS A 192 0.30 17.98 -5.77
C LYS A 192 -0.12 16.78 -6.60
N MET A 193 -0.13 16.98 -7.91
CA MET A 193 -0.18 15.89 -8.86
C MET A 193 1.26 15.43 -9.12
N GLU A 194 1.49 14.13 -9.22
CA GLU A 194 2.78 13.59 -9.65
C GLU A 194 2.57 12.42 -10.61
N ILE A 195 3.48 12.30 -11.58
CA ILE A 195 3.58 11.14 -12.46
C ILE A 195 4.94 10.49 -12.19
N LEU A 196 4.89 9.21 -11.81
CA LEU A 196 6.05 8.35 -11.64
C LEU A 196 6.09 7.40 -12.81
N TRP A 197 7.20 7.39 -13.53
CA TRP A 197 7.45 6.46 -14.62
C TRP A 197 8.42 5.40 -14.14
N TYR A 198 8.08 4.14 -14.36
CA TYR A 198 8.90 2.99 -14.00
C TYR A 198 9.24 2.15 -15.24
N TYR A 199 10.40 1.52 -15.23
CA TYR A 199 10.67 0.42 -16.16
C TYR A 199 9.84 -0.81 -15.78
N THR A 200 9.37 -1.55 -16.77
CA THR A 200 8.71 -2.84 -16.55
C THR A 200 9.11 -3.84 -17.64
N ASP A 201 9.41 -5.07 -17.22
CA ASP A 201 9.73 -6.16 -18.14
C ASP A 201 8.47 -6.74 -18.79
N HIS A 202 7.31 -6.54 -18.15
CA HIS A 202 6.05 -7.12 -18.57
C HIS A 202 5.12 -6.07 -19.16
N LYS A 203 4.64 -6.39 -20.36
CA LYS A 203 3.62 -5.61 -21.06
C LYS A 203 2.38 -5.50 -20.18
N PHE A 204 1.88 -4.28 -19.98
CA PHE A 204 0.61 -4.00 -19.29
C PHE A 204 0.56 -4.42 -17.82
N GLU A 205 1.69 -4.76 -17.17
CA GLU A 205 1.68 -5.16 -15.77
C GLU A 205 1.45 -3.96 -14.84
N LYS A 206 0.57 -4.16 -13.87
CA LYS A 206 0.28 -3.24 -12.78
C LYS A 206 1.34 -3.37 -11.69
N ALA A 207 1.91 -2.24 -11.27
CA ALA A 207 2.75 -2.18 -10.08
C ALA A 207 1.90 -2.22 -8.81
N PHE A 208 2.18 -3.18 -7.93
CA PHE A 208 1.58 -3.21 -6.60
C PHE A 208 2.37 -2.37 -5.61
N ASN A 209 3.70 -2.53 -5.58
CA ASN A 209 4.61 -1.77 -4.74
C ASN A 209 5.70 -1.13 -5.62
N SER A 210 5.99 0.16 -5.43
CA SER A 210 6.98 0.92 -6.20
C SER A 210 8.42 0.44 -6.01
N ASP A 211 8.73 -0.16 -4.86
CA ASP A 211 10.12 -0.48 -4.48
C ASP A 211 10.69 -1.64 -5.30
N TYR A 212 9.83 -2.39 -5.99
CA TYR A 212 10.19 -3.47 -6.89
C TYR A 212 10.45 -3.02 -8.33
N TYR A 213 10.27 -1.72 -8.62
CA TYR A 213 10.42 -1.18 -9.97
C TYR A 213 11.47 -0.07 -9.98
N GLN A 214 12.35 -0.10 -10.98
CA GLN A 214 13.31 0.97 -11.20
C GLN A 214 12.60 2.22 -11.73
N LEU A 215 12.77 3.34 -11.02
CA LEU A 215 12.23 4.63 -11.45
C LEU A 215 12.95 5.09 -12.73
N TYR A 216 12.18 5.27 -13.80
CA TYR A 216 12.62 5.85 -15.06
C TYR A 216 12.66 7.38 -14.98
N LYS A 217 11.54 7.99 -14.55
CA LYS A 217 11.38 9.44 -14.50
C LYS A 217 10.31 9.83 -13.48
N LYS A 218 10.55 10.92 -12.75
CA LYS A 218 9.54 11.54 -11.87
C LYS A 218 9.26 12.96 -12.33
N LYS A 219 7.98 13.32 -12.41
CA LYS A 219 7.53 14.70 -12.61
C LYS A 219 6.45 15.04 -11.58
N VAL A 220 6.59 16.20 -10.97
CA VAL A 220 5.67 16.73 -9.96
C VAL A 220 5.13 18.06 -10.48
N SER A 221 3.84 18.33 -10.26
CA SER A 221 3.26 19.62 -10.57
C SER A 221 3.87 20.73 -9.71
N ASP A 222 4.20 21.87 -10.32
CA ASP A 222 4.63 23.11 -9.66
C ASP A 222 3.44 23.93 -9.07
N GLY A 223 2.30 23.27 -8.86
CA GLY A 223 1.01 23.92 -8.58
C GLY A 223 0.18 24.19 -9.82
N SER A 224 0.71 23.93 -11.02
CA SER A 224 -0.07 23.83 -12.25
C SER A 224 -0.95 22.57 -12.26
N ARG A 225 -2.07 22.65 -12.98
CA ARG A 225 -2.94 21.50 -13.30
C ARG A 225 -2.38 20.60 -14.41
N PHE A 226 -1.22 20.95 -14.97
CA PHE A 226 -0.58 20.27 -16.08
C PHE A 226 0.78 19.69 -15.69
N ILE A 227 1.08 18.47 -16.14
CA ILE A 227 2.41 17.87 -16.03
C ILE A 227 2.79 17.31 -17.39
N LEU A 228 3.88 17.84 -17.98
CA LEU A 228 4.46 17.31 -19.20
C LEU A 228 5.66 16.41 -18.89
N SER A 229 5.60 15.17 -19.36
CA SER A 229 6.70 14.21 -19.34
C SER A 229 7.13 13.89 -20.77
N LYS A 230 8.34 14.30 -21.16
CA LYS A 230 8.99 13.88 -22.41
C LYS A 230 9.78 12.60 -22.16
N LEU A 231 9.46 11.52 -22.85
CA LEU A 231 10.01 10.18 -22.62
C LEU A 231 10.77 9.71 -23.85
N GLU A 232 11.92 9.09 -23.61
CA GLU A 232 12.68 8.31 -24.60
C GLU A 232 12.57 6.83 -24.22
N ILE A 233 11.69 6.10 -24.89
CA ILE A 233 11.40 4.69 -24.61
C ILE A 233 12.30 3.84 -25.50
N ALA A 234 13.14 3.00 -24.90
CA ALA A 234 14.08 2.15 -25.63
C ALA A 234 13.35 1.15 -26.55
N ALA A 235 14.06 0.64 -27.57
CA ALA A 235 13.56 -0.38 -28.48
C ALA A 235 12.96 -1.58 -27.73
N LYS A 236 11.77 -2.04 -28.14
CA LYS A 236 11.09 -3.21 -27.56
C LYS A 236 10.93 -3.19 -26.03
N SER A 237 10.91 -2.02 -25.42
CA SER A 237 10.80 -1.85 -23.96
C SER A 237 9.41 -1.34 -23.55
N ASN A 238 9.11 -1.51 -22.26
CA ASN A 238 7.87 -1.03 -21.66
C ASN A 238 8.18 -0.06 -20.52
N VAL A 239 7.34 0.97 -20.40
CA VAL A 239 7.35 1.87 -19.25
C VAL A 239 5.95 1.97 -18.65
N LEU A 240 5.87 2.10 -17.33
CA LEU A 240 4.64 2.20 -16.57
C LEU A 240 4.49 3.61 -16.01
N ALA A 241 3.43 4.31 -16.42
CA ALA A 241 3.01 5.56 -15.80
C ALA A 241 2.16 5.25 -14.57
N VAL A 242 2.53 5.79 -13.42
CA VAL A 242 1.75 5.78 -12.17
C VAL A 242 1.38 7.21 -11.84
N ILE A 243 0.08 7.50 -11.86
CA ILE A 243 -0.45 8.85 -11.67
C ILE A 243 -0.99 8.98 -10.26
N LYS A 244 -0.37 9.86 -9.47
CA LYS A 244 -0.70 10.15 -8.08
C LYS A 244 -1.25 11.56 -7.96
N SER A 245 -2.24 11.72 -7.09
CA SER A 245 -2.90 12.98 -6.83
C SER A 245 -3.39 12.99 -5.39
N GLU A 246 -2.84 13.90 -4.58
CA GLU A 246 -3.23 14.05 -3.18
C GLU A 246 -4.47 14.92 -3.10
N ASN A 247 -5.64 14.30 -3.23
CA ASN A 247 -6.89 15.04 -3.34
C ASN A 247 -8.01 14.51 -2.45
N SER A 248 -8.64 15.43 -1.72
CA SER A 248 -9.71 15.15 -0.75
C SER A 248 -11.07 14.82 -1.38
N LYS A 249 -11.18 14.93 -2.70
CA LYS A 249 -12.39 14.69 -3.50
C LYS A 249 -12.02 13.97 -4.80
N PRO A 250 -12.96 13.26 -5.45
CA PRO A 250 -12.70 12.65 -6.75
C PRO A 250 -12.39 13.75 -7.76
N ILE A 251 -11.45 13.49 -8.65
CA ILE A 251 -11.00 14.44 -9.67
C ILE A 251 -10.91 13.72 -11.00
N THR A 252 -11.32 14.44 -12.04
CA THR A 252 -11.21 13.98 -13.41
C THR A 252 -9.88 14.44 -13.96
N ASN A 253 -9.15 13.51 -14.53
CA ASN A 253 -7.86 13.75 -15.14
C ASN A 253 -7.87 13.21 -16.56
N SER A 254 -6.94 13.73 -17.37
CA SER A 254 -6.64 13.14 -18.66
C SER A 254 -5.15 12.90 -18.80
N LEU A 255 -4.81 11.84 -19.53
CA LEU A 255 -3.47 11.56 -20.00
C LEU A 255 -3.51 11.65 -21.52
N THR A 256 -2.91 12.70 -22.06
CA THR A 256 -2.74 12.91 -23.49
C THR A 256 -1.31 12.58 -23.87
N TYR A 257 -1.10 11.79 -24.91
CA TYR A 257 0.23 11.46 -25.41
C TYR A 257 0.36 11.75 -26.90
N PHE A 258 1.57 12.19 -27.28
CA PHE A 258 1.93 12.68 -28.60
C PHE A 258 3.19 11.96 -29.10
N HIS A 259 3.20 11.57 -30.37
CA HIS A 259 4.34 10.91 -31.01
C HIS A 259 4.31 11.04 -32.54
N ASP A 260 5.47 10.79 -33.17
CA ASP A 260 5.67 10.86 -34.64
C ASP A 260 5.76 9.50 -35.33
N LEU A 261 5.45 8.43 -34.59
CA LEU A 261 5.39 7.08 -35.14
C LEU A 261 4.30 6.97 -36.21
N ASP A 262 4.61 6.24 -37.28
CA ASP A 262 3.64 5.87 -38.32
C ASP A 262 2.75 4.69 -37.90
N CYS A 263 3.08 4.05 -36.77
CA CYS A 263 2.28 2.99 -36.15
C CYS A 263 1.63 3.47 -34.85
N ALA A 264 0.56 2.78 -34.43
CA ALA A 264 -0.09 3.08 -33.16
C ALA A 264 0.81 2.67 -31.98
N LEU A 265 1.03 3.61 -31.06
CA LEU A 265 1.67 3.31 -29.78
C LEU A 265 0.74 2.46 -28.93
N GLU A 266 1.25 1.34 -28.41
CA GLU A 266 0.48 0.45 -27.56
C GLU A 266 0.41 1.01 -26.14
N VAL A 267 -0.73 1.63 -25.81
CA VAL A 267 -0.98 2.21 -24.48
C VAL A 267 -2.26 1.64 -23.89
N GLU A 268 -2.11 0.86 -22.83
CA GLU A 268 -3.22 0.20 -22.14
C GLU A 268 -3.22 0.49 -20.64
N LYS A 269 -4.41 0.39 -20.04
CA LYS A 269 -4.52 0.45 -18.58
C LYS A 269 -3.82 -0.78 -18.00
N ALA A 270 -2.97 -0.56 -17.00
CA ALA A 270 -2.22 -1.65 -16.38
C ALA A 270 -3.15 -2.63 -15.65
N LYS A 271 -2.87 -3.93 -15.78
CA LYS A 271 -3.65 -5.04 -15.24
C LYS A 271 -2.79 -5.90 -14.32
N PRO A 272 -3.38 -6.62 -13.35
CA PRO A 272 -2.65 -7.65 -12.61
C PRO A 272 -1.96 -8.62 -13.57
N ARG A 273 -0.77 -9.09 -13.19
CA ARG A 273 0.07 -9.98 -14.00
C ARG A 273 -0.67 -11.25 -14.43
N TYR A 274 -1.46 -11.80 -13.53
CA TYR A 274 -2.22 -13.02 -13.75
C TYR A 274 -3.73 -12.77 -13.85
N GLN A 275 -4.42 -13.69 -14.52
CA GLN A 275 -5.85 -13.57 -14.81
C GLN A 275 -6.75 -13.65 -13.57
N PHE A 276 -6.39 -14.46 -12.56
CA PHE A 276 -7.19 -14.58 -11.35
C PHE A 276 -6.68 -13.58 -10.32
N PHE A 277 -7.52 -12.62 -9.98
CA PHE A 277 -7.22 -11.56 -9.02
C PHE A 277 -8.38 -11.37 -8.07
N LYS A 278 -8.12 -11.35 -6.77
CA LYS A 278 -9.13 -11.08 -5.75
C LYS A 278 -8.54 -10.23 -4.63
N GLU A 279 -9.33 -9.28 -4.17
CA GLU A 279 -9.03 -8.44 -3.00
C GLU A 279 -10.01 -8.81 -1.87
N VAL A 280 -9.50 -8.81 -0.63
CA VAL A 280 -10.26 -9.09 0.58
C VAL A 280 -9.94 -8.01 1.61
N SER A 281 -10.96 -7.24 2.01
CA SER A 281 -10.82 -6.19 3.03
C SER A 281 -11.20 -6.72 4.42
N ASP A 282 -10.46 -6.29 5.44
CA ASP A 282 -10.71 -6.61 6.84
C ASP A 282 -10.03 -5.55 7.74
N GLU A 283 -10.01 -5.75 9.06
CA GLU A 283 -9.36 -4.82 9.99
C GLU A 283 -8.72 -5.52 11.20
N TRP A 284 -7.60 -4.95 11.66
CA TRP A 284 -7.10 -5.21 13.00
C TRP A 284 -7.89 -4.38 14.00
N ASN A 285 -8.46 -5.06 14.99
CA ASN A 285 -9.24 -4.52 16.09
C ASN A 285 -8.66 -4.99 17.44
N LEU A 286 -9.32 -4.61 18.54
CA LEU A 286 -8.86 -4.92 19.90
C LEU A 286 -8.73 -6.43 20.19
N ASN A 287 -9.49 -7.27 19.49
CA ASN A 287 -9.57 -8.71 19.76
C ASN A 287 -8.61 -9.54 18.89
N ASN A 288 -8.28 -9.04 17.69
CA ASN A 288 -7.48 -9.77 16.71
C ASN A 288 -6.14 -9.08 16.35
N SER A 289 -5.76 -7.97 16.98
CA SER A 289 -4.45 -7.34 16.74
C SER A 289 -3.36 -8.03 17.59
N GLY A 290 -2.87 -9.16 17.10
CA GLY A 290 -2.02 -10.10 17.83
C GLY A 290 -0.53 -9.75 17.88
N GLY A 291 -0.07 -8.80 17.06
CA GLY A 291 1.34 -8.46 16.92
C GLY A 291 2.13 -9.49 16.10
N ASN A 292 3.45 -9.38 16.09
CA ASN A 292 4.33 -10.32 15.38
C ASN A 292 4.46 -11.69 16.08
N TRP A 293 5.11 -12.66 15.44
CA TRP A 293 5.23 -14.05 15.92
C TRP A 293 6.01 -14.26 17.23
N THR A 294 6.65 -13.21 17.77
CA THR A 294 7.30 -13.29 19.10
C THR A 294 6.30 -13.13 20.26
N TYR A 295 5.08 -12.66 19.97
CA TYR A 295 4.00 -12.52 20.94
C TYR A 295 3.12 -13.78 20.96
N SER A 296 2.68 -14.18 22.16
CA SER A 296 1.73 -15.28 22.34
C SER A 296 0.38 -15.04 21.65
N THR A 297 0.04 -13.77 21.44
CA THR A 297 -1.19 -13.33 20.78
C THR A 297 -1.11 -13.38 19.25
N PHE A 298 0.04 -13.74 18.65
CA PHE A 298 0.22 -13.78 17.19
C PHE A 298 -0.85 -14.60 16.47
N ILE A 299 -1.23 -15.74 17.04
CA ILE A 299 -2.26 -16.63 16.51
C ILE A 299 -3.66 -16.01 16.47
N LYS A 300 -3.90 -14.92 17.22
CA LYS A 300 -5.18 -14.19 17.23
C LYS A 300 -5.31 -13.23 16.04
N ASN A 301 -4.23 -12.98 15.30
CA ASN A 301 -4.26 -12.18 14.07
C ASN A 301 -5.29 -12.71 13.06
N PRO A 302 -5.89 -11.84 12.22
CA PRO A 302 -6.76 -12.28 11.13
C PRO A 302 -6.07 -13.33 10.26
N GLN A 303 -6.75 -14.46 10.07
CA GLN A 303 -6.25 -15.57 9.24
C GLN A 303 -7.22 -15.88 8.11
N PHE A 304 -6.69 -16.31 6.97
CA PHE A 304 -7.43 -16.61 5.76
C PHE A 304 -6.95 -17.94 5.17
N LEU A 305 -7.90 -18.79 4.78
CA LEU A 305 -7.62 -20.01 4.05
C LEU A 305 -7.52 -19.71 2.56
N LEU A 306 -6.37 -20.01 1.96
CA LEU A 306 -6.11 -19.96 0.52
C LEU A 306 -5.96 -21.39 -0.02
N THR A 307 -6.59 -21.66 -1.16
CA THR A 307 -6.39 -22.88 -1.94
C THR A 307 -6.33 -22.51 -3.42
N VAL A 308 -5.25 -22.89 -4.09
CA VAL A 308 -5.04 -22.66 -5.53
C VAL A 308 -5.25 -23.97 -6.27
N PHE A 309 -6.09 -23.98 -7.30
CA PHE A 309 -6.49 -25.20 -8.01
C PHE A 309 -5.59 -25.49 -9.22
N ASN A 310 -5.63 -26.72 -9.74
CA ASN A 310 -5.01 -27.04 -11.03
C ASN A 310 -5.70 -26.31 -12.19
N LYS A 311 -4.96 -26.08 -13.29
CA LYS A 311 -5.53 -25.49 -14.53
C LYS A 311 -6.45 -26.46 -15.25
N ASP A 312 -6.11 -27.74 -15.22
CA ASP A 312 -6.83 -28.82 -15.90
C ASP A 312 -7.58 -29.65 -14.85
N THR A 313 -8.91 -29.69 -14.98
CA THR A 313 -9.86 -30.26 -14.02
C THR A 313 -9.90 -31.79 -13.98
N GLU A 314 -9.08 -32.47 -14.80
CA GLU A 314 -9.13 -33.93 -14.91
C GLU A 314 -8.19 -34.67 -13.95
N ASP A 315 -7.18 -33.98 -13.40
CA ASP A 315 -6.24 -34.58 -12.45
C ASP A 315 -6.13 -33.74 -11.16
N ASN A 316 -7.03 -34.00 -10.21
CA ASN A 316 -7.06 -33.33 -8.91
C ASN A 316 -6.00 -33.87 -7.93
N PHE A 317 -5.28 -34.93 -8.29
CA PHE A 317 -4.35 -35.61 -7.38
C PHE A 317 -2.90 -35.09 -7.48
N THR A 318 -2.52 -34.44 -8.59
CA THR A 318 -1.16 -33.91 -8.77
C THR A 318 -1.03 -32.48 -8.25
N SER A 319 -0.16 -32.28 -7.26
CA SER A 319 0.18 -30.94 -6.74
C SER A 319 1.38 -30.38 -7.48
N ASN A 320 1.20 -29.25 -8.16
CA ASN A 320 2.24 -28.58 -8.94
C ASN A 320 2.60 -27.22 -8.32
N PRO A 321 3.88 -26.84 -8.28
CA PRO A 321 4.28 -25.52 -7.80
C PRO A 321 3.81 -24.42 -8.76
N VAL A 322 3.24 -23.36 -8.20
CA VAL A 322 2.69 -22.21 -8.91
C VAL A 322 3.16 -20.93 -8.22
N GLY A 323 3.74 -20.02 -9.00
CA GLY A 323 4.08 -18.67 -8.54
C GLY A 323 2.85 -17.77 -8.46
N ILE A 324 2.62 -17.16 -7.31
CA ILE A 324 1.55 -16.21 -7.03
C ILE A 324 2.11 -14.90 -6.48
N GLN A 325 1.34 -13.82 -6.61
CA GLN A 325 1.62 -12.55 -5.96
C GLN A 325 0.66 -12.35 -4.78
N LEU A 326 1.21 -12.01 -3.62
CA LEU A 326 0.46 -11.64 -2.43
C LEU A 326 0.78 -10.20 -2.04
N SER A 327 -0.21 -9.40 -1.69
CA SER A 327 0.01 -8.07 -1.13
C SER A 327 -0.92 -7.80 0.03
N LEU A 328 -0.47 -6.97 0.97
CA LEU A 328 -1.32 -6.36 1.96
C LEU A 328 -1.11 -4.85 1.94
N ASN A 329 -2.21 -4.12 1.92
CA ASN A 329 -2.26 -2.66 2.00
C ASN A 329 -2.93 -2.26 3.32
N THR A 330 -2.34 -1.32 4.05
CA THR A 330 -2.86 -0.74 5.30
C THR A 330 -2.43 0.73 5.39
N ASN A 331 -2.80 1.45 6.45
CA ASN A 331 -2.41 2.85 6.66
C ASN A 331 -0.89 3.04 6.69
N GLU A 332 -0.40 4.17 6.16
CA GLU A 332 1.02 4.46 5.90
C GLU A 332 1.96 4.18 7.09
N HIS A 333 1.52 4.47 8.32
CA HIS A 333 2.34 4.31 9.53
C HIS A 333 2.24 2.94 10.21
N VAL A 334 1.46 2.02 9.64
CA VAL A 334 1.23 0.70 10.23
C VAL A 334 2.26 -0.27 9.67
N LYS A 335 3.19 -0.67 10.54
CA LYS A 335 4.13 -1.77 10.26
C LYS A 335 3.39 -3.10 10.27
N ALA A 336 3.26 -3.72 9.11
CA ALA A 336 2.54 -4.96 8.93
C ALA A 336 3.33 -5.99 8.10
N ASN A 337 2.88 -7.24 8.16
CA ASN A 337 3.37 -8.35 7.36
C ASN A 337 2.19 -9.26 6.97
N LEU A 338 2.33 -9.94 5.83
CA LEU A 338 1.42 -10.96 5.33
C LEU A 338 2.16 -12.30 5.18
N LEU A 339 2.06 -13.16 6.18
CA LEU A 339 2.71 -14.48 6.17
C LEU A 339 1.76 -15.52 5.59
N ALA A 340 2.28 -16.53 4.89
CA ALA A 340 1.48 -17.68 4.48
C ALA A 340 2.19 -18.98 4.85
N PHE A 341 1.42 -19.93 5.38
CA PHE A 341 1.92 -21.22 5.86
C PHE A 341 1.18 -22.35 5.18
N GLU A 342 1.90 -23.37 4.71
CA GLU A 342 1.29 -24.63 4.30
C GLU A 342 0.67 -25.31 5.52
N GLN A 343 -0.59 -25.71 5.39
CA GLN A 343 -1.30 -26.41 6.44
C GLN A 343 -1.42 -27.90 6.11
N GLU A 344 -0.61 -28.71 6.79
CA GLU A 344 -0.63 -30.17 6.64
C GLU A 344 -1.73 -30.83 7.49
N THR A 345 -2.04 -30.28 8.68
CA THR A 345 -2.98 -30.91 9.64
C THR A 345 -4.30 -30.17 9.74
N LEU A 346 -5.41 -30.93 9.84
CA LEU A 346 -6.77 -30.40 9.94
C LEU A 346 -7.27 -30.22 11.38
N LYS A 347 -6.45 -30.55 12.39
CA LYS A 347 -6.84 -30.52 13.82
C LYS A 347 -7.40 -29.15 14.24
N PHE A 348 -6.81 -28.08 13.74
CA PHE A 348 -7.29 -26.71 13.95
C PHE A 348 -7.50 -26.05 12.59
N SER A 349 -8.54 -25.24 12.45
CA SER A 349 -8.80 -24.52 11.20
C SER A 349 -7.83 -23.37 10.94
N PHE A 350 -7.00 -23.01 11.91
CA PHE A 350 -6.09 -21.86 11.92
C PHE A 350 -4.70 -22.27 12.45
N ILE A 351 -3.69 -21.43 12.28
CA ILE A 351 -2.34 -21.72 12.81
C ILE A 351 -2.29 -21.60 14.33
N THR A 352 -1.74 -22.61 14.99
CA THR A 352 -1.59 -22.65 16.46
C THR A 352 -0.20 -22.21 16.92
N GLN A 353 0.75 -22.11 16.00
CA GLN A 353 2.10 -21.64 16.27
C GLN A 353 2.77 -21.13 14.99
N PHE A 354 3.82 -20.33 15.16
CA PHE A 354 4.71 -19.97 14.06
C PHE A 354 5.69 -21.13 13.78
N ASN A 355 5.61 -21.71 12.59
CA ASN A 355 6.52 -22.76 12.15
C ASN A 355 7.27 -22.31 10.88
N PRO A 356 8.58 -22.03 10.96
CA PRO A 356 9.37 -21.64 9.79
C PRO A 356 9.38 -22.68 8.67
N LYS A 357 9.24 -23.97 9.00
CA LYS A 357 9.31 -25.06 8.01
C LYS A 357 8.09 -25.11 7.08
N SER A 358 6.95 -24.59 7.54
CA SER A 358 5.74 -24.51 6.73
C SER A 358 5.57 -23.17 6.03
N LEU A 359 6.49 -22.20 6.23
CA LEU A 359 6.41 -20.91 5.59
C LEU A 359 6.54 -21.06 4.06
N VAL A 360 5.62 -20.44 3.33
CA VAL A 360 5.60 -20.46 1.87
C VAL A 360 6.87 -19.80 1.31
N PRO A 361 7.61 -20.47 0.40
CA PRO A 361 8.78 -19.89 -0.24
C PRO A 361 8.45 -18.58 -0.96
N GLY A 362 9.37 -17.60 -0.89
CA GLY A 362 9.18 -16.28 -1.49
C GLY A 362 8.47 -15.24 -0.59
N ILE A 363 8.05 -15.64 0.62
CA ILE A 363 7.52 -14.72 1.63
C ILE A 363 8.64 -14.17 2.53
N SER A 364 8.63 -12.85 2.72
CA SER A 364 9.58 -12.14 3.58
C SER A 364 9.04 -12.03 5.00
N LEU A 365 9.91 -12.25 5.99
CA LEU A 365 9.61 -12.00 7.40
C LEU A 365 9.68 -10.50 7.77
N LYS A 366 10.13 -9.62 6.87
CA LYS A 366 10.26 -8.19 7.19
C LYS A 366 8.90 -7.52 7.35
N PHE A 367 8.75 -6.71 8.38
CA PHE A 367 7.58 -5.83 8.53
C PHE A 367 7.83 -4.53 7.79
N GLU A 368 6.85 -4.11 7.00
CA GLU A 368 6.93 -2.91 6.16
C GLU A 368 5.80 -1.94 6.51
N ASP A 369 6.05 -0.65 6.31
CA ASP A 369 5.12 0.44 6.61
C ASP A 369 4.07 0.57 5.49
N GLY A 370 2.79 0.42 5.82
CA GLY A 370 1.66 0.72 4.93
C GLY A 370 1.41 -0.27 3.80
N GLN A 371 2.43 -0.90 3.24
CA GLN A 371 2.28 -1.87 2.16
C GLN A 371 3.35 -2.96 2.28
N ILE A 372 2.94 -4.21 2.05
CA ILE A 372 3.83 -5.36 1.88
C ILE A 372 3.46 -6.06 0.57
N PHE A 373 4.48 -6.50 -0.17
CA PHE A 373 4.31 -7.19 -1.44
C PHE A 373 5.26 -8.38 -1.55
N HIS A 374 4.71 -9.54 -1.88
CA HIS A 374 5.44 -10.77 -2.17
C HIS A 374 5.20 -11.13 -3.64
N PRO A 375 6.09 -10.71 -4.56
CA PRO A 375 5.89 -10.93 -6.01
C PRO A 375 6.08 -12.38 -6.46
N ASN A 376 6.80 -13.19 -5.68
CA ASN A 376 7.31 -14.49 -6.09
C ASN A 376 6.99 -15.58 -5.06
N ALA A 377 5.83 -15.53 -4.41
CA ALA A 377 5.42 -16.58 -3.49
C ALA A 377 5.10 -17.87 -4.27
N VAL A 378 5.57 -19.03 -3.80
CA VAL A 378 5.39 -20.31 -4.51
C VAL A 378 4.54 -21.26 -3.70
N VAL A 379 3.35 -21.59 -4.20
CA VAL A 379 2.41 -22.52 -3.57
C VAL A 379 2.21 -23.76 -4.43
N SER A 380 1.92 -24.90 -3.82
CA SER A 380 1.52 -26.11 -4.55
C SER A 380 0.00 -26.13 -4.74
N THR A 381 -0.45 -26.49 -5.94
CA THR A 381 -1.89 -26.61 -6.21
C THR A 381 -2.56 -27.69 -5.36
N ASN A 382 -3.87 -27.51 -5.13
CA ASN A 382 -4.75 -28.36 -4.31
C ASN A 382 -4.32 -28.53 -2.84
N LYS A 383 -3.34 -27.75 -2.38
CA LYS A 383 -2.96 -27.67 -0.97
C LYS A 383 -3.61 -26.47 -0.27
N ARG A 384 -3.67 -26.58 1.06
CA ARG A 384 -4.26 -25.55 1.93
C ARG A 384 -3.15 -24.67 2.49
N TYR A 385 -3.35 -23.36 2.38
CA TYR A 385 -2.45 -22.35 2.91
C TYR A 385 -3.19 -21.43 3.85
N ILE A 386 -2.59 -21.13 5.00
CA ILE A 386 -3.13 -20.18 5.96
C ILE A 386 -2.33 -18.89 5.86
N ILE A 387 -3.00 -17.84 5.40
CA ILE A 387 -2.45 -16.50 5.32
C ILE A 387 -2.78 -15.76 6.62
N VAL A 388 -1.78 -15.13 7.22
CA VAL A 388 -1.89 -14.40 8.49
C VAL A 388 -1.49 -12.94 8.24
N ALA A 389 -2.45 -12.04 8.39
CA ALA A 389 -2.20 -10.60 8.36
C ALA A 389 -1.85 -10.12 9.77
N SER A 390 -0.62 -9.67 9.98
CA SER A 390 -0.13 -9.29 11.32
C SER A 390 0.48 -7.90 11.33
N THR A 391 0.33 -7.20 12.45
CA THR A 391 1.04 -5.95 12.77
C THR A 391 2.34 -6.26 13.52
N TYR A 392 3.30 -5.34 13.52
CA TYR A 392 4.54 -5.53 14.26
C TYR A 392 4.29 -5.61 15.77
N ASN A 393 3.50 -4.67 16.30
CA ASN A 393 3.10 -4.62 17.71
C ASN A 393 1.63 -5.06 17.85
N PRO A 394 1.25 -5.70 18.97
CA PRO A 394 -0.15 -6.01 19.26
C PRO A 394 -0.97 -4.73 19.53
N LYS A 395 -2.30 -4.85 19.49
CA LYS A 395 -3.27 -3.76 19.75
C LYS A 395 -3.18 -2.56 18.80
N VAL A 396 -2.53 -2.73 17.64
CA VAL A 396 -2.57 -1.75 16.55
C VAL A 396 -3.90 -1.90 15.81
N LEU A 397 -4.65 -0.80 15.71
CA LEU A 397 -5.96 -0.76 15.05
C LEU A 397 -5.81 -0.14 13.67
N SER A 398 -6.13 -0.88 12.61
CA SER A 398 -6.08 -0.36 11.25
C SER A 398 -6.88 -1.23 10.29
N PRO A 399 -7.60 -0.63 9.33
CA PRO A 399 -8.11 -1.38 8.18
C PRO A 399 -6.94 -1.91 7.33
N PHE A 400 -7.15 -3.04 6.69
CA PHE A 400 -6.24 -3.56 5.69
C PHE A 400 -6.97 -4.27 4.55
N GLU A 401 -6.26 -4.49 3.46
CA GLU A 401 -6.75 -5.20 2.29
C GLU A 401 -5.68 -6.14 1.77
N ILE A 402 -6.02 -7.41 1.62
CA ILE A 402 -5.17 -8.44 1.05
C ILE A 402 -5.52 -8.59 -0.42
N SER A 403 -4.51 -8.59 -1.30
CA SER A 403 -4.70 -8.95 -2.71
C SER A 403 -3.96 -10.24 -3.03
N VAL A 404 -4.63 -11.14 -3.76
CA VAL A 404 -4.04 -12.37 -4.29
C VAL A 404 -4.14 -12.34 -5.81
N ASN A 405 -3.01 -12.52 -6.49
CA ASN A 405 -2.96 -12.67 -7.95
C ASN A 405 -2.31 -14.00 -8.31
N SER A 406 -3.01 -14.84 -9.06
CA SER A 406 -2.59 -16.21 -9.38
C SER A 406 -2.86 -16.54 -10.85
N PRO A 407 -2.00 -17.32 -11.52
CA PRO A 407 -2.27 -17.84 -12.86
C PRO A 407 -3.38 -18.90 -12.88
N ASN A 408 -3.68 -19.50 -11.73
CA ASN A 408 -4.70 -20.53 -11.56
C ASN A 408 -5.84 -20.03 -10.67
N ASN A 409 -7.03 -20.62 -10.85
CA ASN A 409 -8.20 -20.28 -10.05
C ASN A 409 -7.92 -20.60 -8.56
N PHE A 410 -8.53 -19.84 -7.65
CA PHE A 410 -8.29 -20.02 -6.23
C PHE A 410 -9.49 -19.58 -5.39
N THR A 411 -9.57 -20.12 -4.17
CA THR A 411 -10.48 -19.65 -3.12
C THR A 411 -9.68 -18.99 -2.01
N ILE A 412 -10.16 -17.85 -1.55
CA ILE A 412 -9.71 -17.20 -0.30
C ILE A 412 -10.93 -16.84 0.55
N SER A 413 -10.89 -17.26 1.82
CA SER A 413 -11.94 -16.99 2.80
C SER A 413 -11.35 -16.77 4.19
N LYS A 414 -11.91 -15.81 4.94
CA LYS A 414 -11.57 -15.58 6.35
C LYS A 414 -11.94 -16.81 7.18
N ILE A 415 -11.08 -17.15 8.12
CA ILE A 415 -11.31 -18.23 9.08
C ILE A 415 -11.34 -17.67 10.50
N SER A 416 -12.08 -18.34 11.39
CA SER A 416 -12.12 -17.99 12.80
C SER A 416 -10.88 -18.51 13.51
N THR A 417 -10.30 -17.68 14.37
CA THR A 417 -9.24 -18.04 15.34
C THR A 417 -9.81 -18.44 16.70
N SER A 418 -11.14 -18.47 16.84
CA SER A 418 -11.80 -18.92 18.07
C SER A 418 -11.63 -20.42 18.25
N LEU A 419 -11.46 -20.84 19.50
CA LEU A 419 -11.43 -22.26 19.90
C LEU A 419 -12.83 -22.91 19.82
N GLY A 420 -13.89 -22.13 19.72
CA GLY A 420 -15.27 -22.65 19.64
C GLY A 420 -16.32 -21.56 19.62
N LEU A 421 -17.60 -21.95 19.66
CA LEU A 421 -18.72 -21.02 19.77
C LEU A 421 -18.81 -20.42 21.17
N TYR A 422 -18.53 -21.23 22.19
CA TYR A 422 -18.46 -20.81 23.59
C TYR A 422 -17.03 -20.93 24.07
N GLN A 423 -16.53 -19.88 24.70
CA GLN A 423 -15.20 -19.84 25.29
C GLN A 423 -15.26 -19.49 26.77
N LYS A 424 -14.45 -20.20 27.56
CA LYS A 424 -14.20 -19.89 28.97
C LYS A 424 -12.69 -19.80 29.17
N SER A 425 -12.26 -18.80 29.93
CA SER A 425 -10.86 -18.64 30.31
C SER A 425 -10.72 -18.64 31.82
N LEU A 426 -9.66 -19.30 32.30
CA LEU A 426 -9.29 -19.35 33.71
C LEU A 426 -7.80 -19.04 33.81
N THR A 427 -7.43 -18.15 34.74
CA THR A 427 -6.03 -17.88 35.07
C THR A 427 -5.73 -18.45 36.45
N LEU A 428 -4.73 -19.31 36.53
CA LEU A 428 -4.34 -20.00 37.76
C LEU A 428 -2.88 -19.68 38.11
N GLN A 429 -2.58 -19.70 39.40
CA GLN A 429 -1.22 -19.55 39.91
C GLN A 429 -0.61 -20.92 40.17
N TRP A 430 0.67 -21.10 39.82
CA TRP A 430 1.40 -22.34 40.10
C TRP A 430 1.57 -22.58 41.60
N ALA A 431 1.77 -21.52 42.39
CA ALA A 431 1.95 -21.56 43.84
C ALA A 431 2.96 -22.64 44.30
N ASN A 432 4.11 -22.70 43.64
CA ASN A 432 5.19 -23.68 43.86
C ASN A 432 4.82 -25.16 43.58
N SER A 433 3.66 -25.42 42.98
CA SER A 433 3.31 -26.74 42.44
C SER A 433 3.89 -26.94 41.03
N ASN A 434 4.23 -28.17 40.70
CA ASN A 434 4.57 -28.60 39.34
C ASN A 434 3.36 -29.09 38.53
N SER A 435 2.21 -29.32 39.18
CA SER A 435 1.01 -29.83 38.53
C SER A 435 -0.24 -29.12 39.05
N LYS A 436 -1.17 -28.84 38.15
CA LYS A 436 -2.50 -28.28 38.43
C LYS A 436 -3.53 -28.99 37.58
N CYS A 437 -4.72 -29.17 38.14
CA CYS A 437 -5.84 -29.79 37.45
C CYS A 437 -6.96 -28.77 37.28
N VAL A 438 -7.55 -28.70 36.09
CA VAL A 438 -8.73 -27.87 35.80
C VAL A 438 -9.90 -28.81 35.53
N ARG A 439 -10.99 -28.64 36.28
CA ARG A 439 -12.21 -29.43 36.10
C ARG A 439 -13.09 -28.74 35.07
N MET A 440 -13.62 -29.53 34.15
CA MET A 440 -14.53 -29.07 33.10
C MET A 440 -15.77 -29.97 33.09
N GLU A 441 -16.93 -29.35 33.02
CA GLU A 441 -18.20 -30.08 32.91
C GLU A 441 -18.84 -29.81 31.56
N ILE A 442 -19.05 -30.89 30.82
CA ILE A 442 -19.58 -30.88 29.47
C ILE A 442 -21.00 -31.47 29.52
N PRO A 443 -22.05 -30.64 29.38
CA PRO A 443 -23.42 -31.10 29.61
C PRO A 443 -23.95 -31.99 28.47
N ARG A 444 -23.39 -31.88 27.27
CA ARG A 444 -23.80 -32.62 26.08
C ARG A 444 -22.65 -32.79 25.11
N ARG A 445 -22.78 -33.75 24.19
CA ARG A 445 -21.78 -34.00 23.13
C ARG A 445 -21.41 -32.70 22.42
N SER A 446 -20.12 -32.39 22.42
CA SER A 446 -19.57 -31.11 21.94
C SER A 446 -18.20 -31.33 21.30
N THR A 447 -17.76 -30.42 20.44
CA THR A 447 -16.32 -30.34 20.13
C THR A 447 -15.59 -29.62 21.25
N LEU A 448 -14.32 -29.98 21.48
CA LEU A 448 -13.51 -29.41 22.54
C LEU A 448 -12.12 -29.03 22.01
N ALA A 449 -11.76 -27.78 22.21
CA ALA A 449 -10.45 -27.24 21.88
C ALA A 449 -9.92 -26.42 23.05
N ILE A 450 -8.71 -26.73 23.51
CA ILE A 450 -8.12 -26.12 24.69
C ILE A 450 -6.79 -25.51 24.29
N ASN A 451 -6.53 -24.29 24.74
CA ASN A 451 -5.22 -23.65 24.68
C ASN A 451 -4.72 -23.36 26.09
N VAL A 452 -3.51 -23.83 26.41
CA VAL A 452 -2.85 -23.58 27.69
C VAL A 452 -1.63 -22.70 27.46
N ILE A 453 -1.63 -21.50 28.04
CA ILE A 453 -0.58 -20.50 27.86
C ILE A 453 0.12 -20.26 29.20
N ALA A 454 1.41 -20.56 29.27
CA ALA A 454 2.24 -20.14 30.40
C ALA A 454 2.46 -18.62 30.32
N GLN A 455 2.23 -17.90 31.43
CA GLN A 455 2.45 -16.47 31.51
C GLN A 455 3.82 -16.20 32.15
N ASN A 456 4.55 -15.21 31.62
CA ASN A 456 5.76 -14.72 32.27
C ASN A 456 5.36 -13.99 33.55
N SER A 457 5.95 -14.37 34.68
CA SER A 457 5.87 -13.54 35.88
C SER A 457 6.68 -12.27 35.66
N GLU A 458 6.10 -11.10 35.87
CA GLU A 458 6.76 -9.78 35.76
C GLU A 458 8.06 -9.68 36.59
N SER A 459 8.23 -10.55 37.58
CA SER A 459 9.40 -10.64 38.46
C SER A 459 10.60 -11.41 37.89
N GLN A 460 10.48 -12.09 36.73
CA GLN A 460 11.62 -12.80 36.11
C GLN A 460 12.27 -11.94 35.02
N LYS A 461 13.46 -11.40 35.34
CA LYS A 461 14.25 -10.48 34.51
C LYS A 461 14.67 -11.03 33.12
N ASP A 462 14.58 -12.35 32.90
CA ASP A 462 15.16 -12.99 31.72
C ASP A 462 14.14 -13.47 30.68
N GLY A 463 12.85 -13.11 30.80
CA GLY A 463 11.83 -13.51 29.82
C GLY A 463 11.57 -15.01 29.75
N TYR A 464 12.04 -15.75 30.75
CA TYR A 464 11.92 -17.20 30.89
C TYR A 464 10.45 -17.66 30.86
N ARG A 465 10.20 -18.73 30.11
CA ARG A 465 8.89 -19.40 29.99
C ARG A 465 9.07 -20.85 30.42
N PRO A 466 8.37 -21.31 31.47
CA PRO A 466 8.47 -22.70 31.88
C PRO A 466 7.89 -23.60 30.80
N SER A 467 8.61 -24.67 30.44
CA SER A 467 8.06 -25.69 29.57
C SER A 467 6.92 -26.40 30.28
N ILE A 468 5.76 -26.46 29.63
CA ILE A 468 4.54 -27.06 30.16
C ILE A 468 4.11 -28.24 29.30
N ARG A 469 3.17 -29.05 29.80
CA ARG A 469 2.41 -30.04 29.02
C ARG A 469 0.99 -30.09 29.57
N ALA A 470 0.05 -30.52 28.75
CA ALA A 470 -1.35 -30.63 29.15
C ALA A 470 -1.94 -31.94 28.66
N SER A 471 -2.52 -32.71 29.59
CA SER A 471 -3.17 -34.00 29.32
C SER A 471 -4.63 -33.95 29.74
N LEU A 472 -5.51 -34.49 28.90
CA LEU A 472 -6.95 -34.48 29.09
C LEU A 472 -7.44 -35.87 29.48
N TYR A 473 -8.23 -35.91 30.55
CA TYR A 473 -8.84 -37.13 31.07
C TYR A 473 -10.36 -36.97 31.23
N ARG A 474 -11.09 -38.08 31.23
CA ARG A 474 -12.54 -38.14 31.47
C ARG A 474 -12.82 -38.98 32.71
N MET A 475 -13.78 -38.58 33.52
CA MET A 475 -14.26 -39.38 34.65
C MET A 475 -15.31 -40.40 34.19
N GLU A 476 -15.17 -41.68 34.58
CA GLU A 476 -16.05 -42.77 34.15
C GLU A 476 -17.29 -42.97 35.02
N ARG A 477 -17.35 -42.39 36.24
CA ARG A 477 -18.51 -42.51 37.14
C ARG A 477 -18.77 -41.22 37.93
N GLU A 478 -20.06 -40.88 38.12
CA GLU A 478 -20.52 -39.93 39.12
C GLU A 478 -20.25 -40.51 40.53
N VAL A 479 -19.04 -40.34 41.04
CA VAL A 479 -18.75 -40.62 42.45
C VAL A 479 -19.16 -39.39 43.24
N TYR A 480 -20.21 -39.57 44.06
CA TYR A 480 -20.88 -38.53 44.85
C TYR A 480 -20.07 -38.09 46.09
N ASP A 481 -18.78 -38.38 46.18
CA ASP A 481 -17.96 -38.13 47.37
C ASP A 481 -16.64 -37.43 47.00
N MET A 482 -16.43 -36.26 47.62
CA MET A 482 -15.35 -35.30 47.34
C MET A 482 -14.06 -35.58 48.12
N SER A 483 -13.78 -36.83 48.49
CA SER A 483 -12.45 -37.17 49.00
C SER A 483 -11.58 -37.64 47.83
N PHE A 484 -10.52 -36.88 47.53
CA PHE A 484 -9.45 -37.25 46.61
C PHE A 484 -8.77 -38.54 47.12
N THR A 485 -9.34 -39.70 46.86
CA THR A 485 -8.65 -40.98 46.96
C THR A 485 -8.17 -41.38 45.57
N ASN A 486 -6.90 -41.78 45.50
CA ASN A 486 -6.12 -42.13 44.29
C ASN A 486 -6.65 -43.33 43.50
N ASP A 487 -7.95 -43.39 43.18
CA ASP A 487 -8.53 -44.44 42.36
C ASP A 487 -8.34 -44.11 40.87
N LEU A 488 -7.15 -44.45 40.36
CA LEU A 488 -6.81 -44.42 38.92
C LEU A 488 -7.78 -45.24 38.04
N ASN A 489 -8.63 -46.08 38.63
CA ASN A 489 -9.64 -46.87 37.94
C ASN A 489 -10.90 -46.07 37.55
N SER A 490 -11.01 -44.79 37.93
CA SER A 490 -12.19 -43.95 37.70
C SER A 490 -12.01 -42.90 36.60
N ILE A 491 -10.82 -42.84 35.97
CA ILE A 491 -10.42 -41.79 35.04
C ILE A 491 -9.84 -42.42 33.75
N THR A 492 -10.48 -42.16 32.61
CA THR A 492 -9.98 -42.56 31.28
C THR A 492 -9.07 -41.46 30.71
N PRO A 493 -7.83 -41.77 30.27
CA PRO A 493 -7.06 -40.83 29.47
C PRO A 493 -7.70 -40.65 28.09
N ILE A 494 -7.89 -39.41 27.66
CA ILE A 494 -8.39 -39.08 26.33
C ILE A 494 -7.25 -38.55 25.45
N VAL A 495 -6.44 -37.64 25.97
CA VAL A 495 -5.23 -37.12 25.30
C VAL A 495 -4.10 -37.08 26.33
N ILE A 496 -3.02 -37.81 26.07
CA ILE A 496 -1.81 -37.76 26.89
C ILE A 496 -0.71 -37.09 26.07
N ASN A 497 -0.22 -35.96 26.58
CA ASN A 497 0.95 -35.29 26.01
C ASN A 497 2.17 -35.61 26.87
N GLU A 498 3.12 -36.36 26.33
CA GLU A 498 4.32 -36.75 27.07
C GLU A 498 5.43 -35.68 27.03
N LYS A 499 5.46 -34.89 25.97
CA LYS A 499 6.51 -33.89 25.71
C LYS A 499 6.16 -32.54 26.35
N PHE A 500 7.14 -31.98 27.05
CA PHE A 500 7.09 -30.60 27.52
C PHE A 500 7.45 -29.65 26.38
N ASP A 501 6.73 -28.53 26.29
CA ASP A 501 6.89 -27.51 25.26
C ASP A 501 6.86 -26.11 25.91
N ASN A 502 7.73 -25.23 25.45
CA ASN A 502 7.80 -23.83 25.86
C ASN A 502 7.25 -22.85 24.80
N SER A 503 6.41 -23.36 23.90
CA SER A 503 5.77 -22.61 22.83
C SER A 503 5.20 -21.28 23.30
N VAL A 504 5.55 -20.24 22.56
CA VAL A 504 5.10 -18.86 22.79
C VAL A 504 3.58 -18.76 22.72
N SER A 505 2.94 -19.52 21.84
CA SER A 505 1.48 -19.48 21.61
C SER A 505 0.68 -20.39 22.55
N GLY A 506 1.38 -21.14 23.41
CA GLY A 506 0.78 -22.14 24.29
C GLY A 506 0.69 -23.52 23.66
N ILE A 507 0.10 -24.44 24.42
CA ILE A 507 -0.12 -25.83 24.05
C ILE A 507 -1.59 -26.04 23.74
N PHE A 508 -1.84 -26.65 22.58
CA PHE A 508 -3.17 -26.93 22.10
C PHE A 508 -3.53 -28.40 22.34
N VAL A 509 -4.71 -28.64 22.93
CA VAL A 509 -5.26 -29.98 23.18
C VAL A 509 -6.65 -30.06 22.56
N GLY A 510 -6.96 -31.18 21.90
CA GLY A 510 -8.18 -31.35 21.12
C GLY A 510 -8.08 -30.71 19.74
N GLY A 511 -9.17 -30.11 19.27
CA GLY A 511 -9.28 -29.57 17.92
C GLY A 511 -10.72 -29.30 17.48
N ASN A 512 -10.87 -28.74 16.29
CA ASN A 512 -12.17 -28.43 15.70
C ASN A 512 -12.97 -29.71 15.37
N ASP A 513 -12.29 -30.83 15.15
CA ASP A 513 -12.81 -32.16 14.86
C ASP A 513 -12.84 -33.09 16.09
N PHE A 514 -12.42 -32.58 17.25
CA PHE A 514 -12.30 -33.37 18.47
C PHE A 514 -13.61 -33.36 19.27
N GLU A 515 -14.46 -34.34 19.00
CA GLU A 515 -15.73 -34.52 19.70
C GLU A 515 -15.59 -35.28 21.02
N VAL A 516 -16.26 -34.78 22.04
CA VAL A 516 -16.34 -35.38 23.38
C VAL A 516 -17.80 -35.52 23.80
N ASN A 517 -18.10 -36.60 24.54
CA ASN A 517 -19.45 -36.85 25.08
C ASN A 517 -19.73 -35.98 26.31
N SER A 518 -20.98 -36.01 26.80
CA SER A 518 -21.27 -35.42 28.10
C SER A 518 -20.48 -36.10 29.23
N GLY A 519 -20.13 -35.32 30.24
CA GLY A 519 -19.46 -35.80 31.44
C GLY A 519 -18.48 -34.79 32.03
N VAL A 520 -17.74 -35.24 33.02
CA VAL A 520 -16.72 -34.47 33.72
C VAL A 520 -15.35 -34.81 33.14
N TYR A 521 -14.61 -33.77 32.81
CA TYR A 521 -13.27 -33.84 32.23
C TYR A 521 -12.28 -33.10 33.12
N PHE A 522 -11.04 -33.59 33.12
CA PHE A 522 -9.94 -33.01 33.88
C PHE A 522 -8.78 -32.72 32.95
N LEU A 523 -8.36 -31.46 32.91
CA LEU A 523 -7.14 -31.05 32.23
C LEU A 523 -6.02 -30.95 33.28
N GLN A 524 -5.12 -31.92 33.25
CA GLN A 524 -3.90 -31.87 34.04
C GLN A 524 -2.85 -31.06 33.27
N VAL A 525 -2.41 -29.95 33.85
CA VAL A 525 -1.33 -29.13 33.33
C VAL A 525 -0.12 -29.29 34.23
N ASP A 526 0.97 -29.83 33.66
CA ASP A 526 2.24 -29.96 34.35
C ASP A 526 3.24 -28.93 33.82
N ARG A 527 4.06 -28.38 34.71
CA ARG A 527 5.27 -27.61 34.36
C ARG A 527 6.52 -28.43 34.72
N PHE A 528 7.56 -28.30 33.91
CA PHE A 528 8.77 -29.12 34.00
C PHE A 528 9.49 -28.99 35.35
N GLU A 529 9.54 -27.77 35.89
CA GLU A 529 10.18 -27.44 37.18
C GLU A 529 9.17 -26.80 38.12
N THR A 530 9.30 -26.93 39.45
CA THR A 530 8.45 -26.22 40.41
C THR A 530 8.76 -24.72 40.43
N GLY A 531 7.76 -23.87 40.64
CA GLY A 531 8.00 -22.46 40.89
C GLY A 531 6.75 -21.60 40.97
N THR A 532 6.96 -20.28 41.02
CA THR A 532 5.90 -19.26 41.01
C THR A 532 5.52 -18.87 39.57
N GLY A 533 4.52 -18.01 39.42
CA GLY A 533 4.00 -17.56 38.13
C GLY A 533 2.58 -18.07 37.84
N ASN A 534 2.05 -17.66 36.70
CA ASN A 534 0.67 -17.92 36.30
C ASN A 534 0.62 -18.69 34.98
N PHE A 535 -0.50 -19.36 34.74
CA PHE A 535 -0.87 -19.85 33.43
C PHE A 535 -2.35 -19.60 33.20
N SER A 536 -2.74 -19.48 31.93
CA SER A 536 -4.13 -19.36 31.53
C SER A 536 -4.55 -20.56 30.70
N VAL A 537 -5.75 -21.05 30.97
CA VAL A 537 -6.42 -22.08 30.18
C VAL A 537 -7.60 -21.42 29.48
N GLU A 538 -7.57 -21.41 28.16
CA GLU A 538 -8.71 -21.05 27.31
C GLU A 538 -9.35 -22.33 26.80
N VAL A 539 -10.64 -22.54 27.09
CA VAL A 539 -11.41 -23.71 26.65
C VAL A 539 -12.50 -23.25 25.70
N GLY A 540 -12.51 -23.80 24.49
CA GLY A 540 -13.52 -23.61 23.47
C GLY A 540 -14.37 -24.85 23.26
N SER A 541 -15.66 -24.64 22.99
CA SER A 541 -16.60 -25.73 22.70
C SER A 541 -17.79 -25.28 21.84
N THR A 542 -18.53 -26.23 21.27
CA THR A 542 -19.76 -25.97 20.52
C THR A 542 -20.97 -25.63 21.40
N TYR A 543 -20.95 -26.00 22.68
CA TYR A 543 -22.03 -25.75 23.63
C TYR A 543 -21.49 -25.17 24.95
N PRO A 544 -22.31 -24.45 25.75
CA PRO A 544 -21.83 -23.89 27.01
C PRO A 544 -21.22 -24.96 27.93
N ILE A 545 -20.06 -24.65 28.50
CA ILE A 545 -19.32 -25.50 29.43
C ILE A 545 -19.04 -24.74 30.74
N THR A 546 -18.90 -25.49 31.82
CA THR A 546 -18.42 -24.97 33.12
C THR A 546 -16.96 -25.35 33.28
N VAL A 547 -16.12 -24.38 33.67
CA VAL A 547 -14.68 -24.57 33.90
C VAL A 547 -14.37 -24.00 35.28
N SER A 548 -13.72 -24.79 36.13
CA SER A 548 -13.40 -24.44 37.53
C SER A 548 -12.04 -24.97 37.95
#